data_AF-A0A0M8U9N7-F1
#
_entry.id   AF-A0A0M8U9N7-F1
#
_cell.length_a   1.000
_cell.length_b   1.000
_cell.length_c   1.000
_cell.angle_alpha   90.00
_cell.angle_beta   90.00
_cell.angle_gamma   90.00
#
_symmetry.space_group_name_H-M   'P 1'
#
loop_
_entity.id
_entity.type
_entity.pdbx_description
1 polymer ?
#
loop_
_entity_poly.entity_id
_entity_poly.type
_entity_poly.pdbx_seq_one_letter_code
_entity_poly.pdbx_strand_id
1 'polypeptide(L)'
;MADLLDGLLRTAVDPEVVTEIARITDIDTTLVTQPRELHLVADRQVKELLHPDGLTEIPDAGASAGGIFRANPALDLRVTAERQEQVDDWLRQLGLDAGLTGMEALIEDYRAKTTPTG
;
A
#
# COMPACT_ATOMS: atom_id res chain seq x y z
N MET A 1 7.28 -13.04 -6.12
CA MET A 1 6.45 -12.61 -4.99
C MET A 1 6.74 -11.13 -4.76
N ALA A 2 5.75 -10.26 -4.94
CA ALA A 2 5.66 -9.02 -4.19
C ALA A 2 6.70 -7.88 -4.37
N ASP A 3 7.62 -7.81 -5.33
CA ASP A 3 8.67 -6.74 -5.29
C ASP A 3 8.16 -5.29 -5.19
N LEU A 4 7.08 -4.93 -5.90
CA LEU A 4 6.46 -3.60 -5.75
C LEU A 4 5.61 -3.48 -4.47
N LEU A 5 4.86 -4.53 -4.12
CA LEU A 5 3.99 -4.53 -2.94
C LEU A 5 4.83 -4.53 -1.65
N ASP A 6 5.86 -5.35 -1.59
CA ASP A 6 6.92 -5.41 -0.57
C ASP A 6 7.70 -4.10 -0.54
N GLY A 7 8.03 -3.52 -1.71
CA GLY A 7 8.67 -2.21 -1.80
C GLY A 7 7.79 -1.08 -1.24
N LEU A 8 6.50 -1.04 -1.58
CA LEU A 8 5.53 -0.06 -1.08
C LEU A 8 5.27 -0.26 0.43
N LEU A 9 5.07 -1.50 0.86
CA LEU A 9 4.83 -1.86 2.26
C LEU A 9 6.06 -1.58 3.12
N ARG A 10 7.27 -1.87 2.64
CA ARG A 10 8.50 -1.48 3.34
C ARG A 10 8.66 0.02 3.42
N THR A 11 8.49 0.73 2.32
CA THR A 11 8.69 2.19 2.31
C THR A 11 7.64 2.92 3.17
N ALA A 12 6.42 2.40 3.24
CA ALA A 12 5.33 3.04 3.98
C ALA A 12 5.21 2.60 5.45
N VAL A 13 5.72 1.40 5.81
CA VAL A 13 5.39 0.74 7.08
C VAL A 13 6.61 0.14 7.80
N ASP A 14 7.72 -0.17 7.11
CA ASP A 14 8.91 -0.75 7.76
C ASP A 14 9.60 0.29 8.65
N PRO A 15 9.70 0.04 9.97
CA PRO A 15 10.33 0.97 10.90
C PRO A 15 11.79 1.29 10.56
N GLU A 16 12.55 0.37 9.95
CA GLU A 16 13.95 0.63 9.58
C GLU A 16 14.03 1.60 8.39
N VAL A 17 13.21 1.39 7.36
CA VAL A 17 13.19 2.23 6.16
C VAL A 17 12.65 3.62 6.48
N VAL A 18 11.57 3.68 7.27
CA VAL A 18 10.97 4.95 7.72
C VAL A 18 11.95 5.71 8.61
N THR A 19 12.67 5.03 9.51
CA THR A 19 13.73 5.63 10.36
C THR A 19 14.90 6.18 9.54
N GLU A 20 15.36 5.45 8.52
CA GLU A 20 16.47 5.92 7.69
C GLU A 20 16.06 7.09 6.77
N ILE A 21 14.84 7.10 6.21
CA ILE A 21 14.32 8.25 5.46
C ILE A 21 14.21 9.48 6.37
N ALA A 22 13.67 9.30 7.58
CA ALA A 22 13.60 10.34 8.60
C ALA A 22 14.97 10.88 8.99
N ARG A 23 15.96 10.00 9.18
CA ARG A 23 17.33 10.37 9.50
C ARG A 23 17.99 11.18 8.38
N ILE A 24 17.79 10.80 7.12
CA ILE A 24 18.34 11.52 5.95
C ILE A 24 17.64 12.88 5.77
N THR A 25 16.37 12.99 6.15
CA THR A 25 15.56 14.20 6.00
C THR A 25 15.53 15.10 7.25
N ASP A 26 16.15 14.68 8.35
CA ASP A 26 16.10 15.31 9.68
C ASP A 26 14.66 15.54 10.19
N ILE A 27 13.76 14.61 9.84
CA ILE A 27 12.35 14.63 10.25
C ILE A 27 12.12 13.50 11.24
N ASP A 28 11.63 13.79 12.44
CA ASP A 28 11.20 12.78 13.40
C ASP A 28 10.07 11.91 12.79
N THR A 29 10.27 10.59 12.70
CA THR A 29 9.28 9.64 12.15
C THR A 29 7.95 9.66 12.89
N THR A 30 7.95 10.06 14.17
CA THR A 30 6.74 10.23 14.97
C THR A 30 5.95 11.48 14.57
N LEU A 31 6.60 12.44 13.89
CA LEU A 31 6.01 13.65 13.34
C LEU A 31 5.59 13.50 11.87
N VAL A 32 6.08 12.46 11.18
CA VAL A 32 5.62 12.13 9.82
C VAL A 32 4.28 11.42 9.91
N THR A 33 3.20 12.21 9.94
CA THR A 33 1.85 11.68 9.79
C THR A 33 1.73 10.94 8.47
N GLN A 34 1.04 9.80 8.45
CA GLN A 34 0.66 9.16 7.19
C GLN A 34 -0.05 10.20 6.30
N PRO A 35 0.30 10.28 5.01
CA PRO A 35 -0.26 11.29 4.14
C PRO A 35 -1.77 11.10 4.02
N ARG A 36 -2.53 12.19 3.94
CA ARG A 36 -3.98 12.13 3.68
C ARG A 36 -4.30 11.75 2.24
N GLU A 37 -3.31 11.73 1.37
CA GLU A 37 -3.45 11.42 -0.03
C GLU A 37 -2.17 10.75 -0.54
N LEU A 38 -2.32 9.57 -1.16
CA LEU A 38 -1.24 8.87 -1.84
C LEU A 38 -1.38 9.11 -3.34
N HIS A 39 -0.33 9.67 -3.95
CA HIS A 39 -0.23 9.83 -5.40
C HIS A 39 0.69 8.74 -5.93
N LEU A 40 0.12 7.76 -6.64
CA LEU A 40 0.88 6.74 -7.34
C LEU A 40 0.96 7.12 -8.81
N VAL A 41 2.18 7.20 -9.34
CA VAL A 41 2.44 7.40 -10.77
C VAL A 41 3.41 6.31 -11.22
N ALA A 42 3.00 5.50 -12.18
CA ALA A 42 3.80 4.45 -12.78
C ALA A 42 4.10 4.74 -14.25
N ASP A 43 5.24 4.24 -14.72
CA ASP A 43 5.68 4.31 -16.12
C ASP A 43 5.01 3.27 -17.02
N ARG A 44 4.36 2.27 -16.42
CA ARG A 44 3.61 1.18 -17.07
C ARG A 44 2.34 0.86 -16.29
N GLN A 45 1.50 -0.04 -16.82
CA GLN A 45 0.24 -0.35 -16.17
C GLN A 45 0.46 -0.98 -14.80
N VAL A 46 -0.30 -0.55 -13.80
CA VAL A 46 -0.24 -1.05 -12.42
C VAL A 46 -0.41 -2.58 -12.39
N LYS A 47 -1.26 -3.14 -13.25
CA LYS A 47 -1.41 -4.60 -13.35
C LYS A 47 -0.17 -5.36 -13.83
N GLU A 48 0.70 -4.70 -14.59
CA GLU A 48 1.99 -5.28 -15.00
C GLU A 48 3.04 -5.21 -13.88
N LEU A 49 2.82 -4.32 -12.90
CA LEU A 49 3.67 -4.16 -11.72
C LEU A 49 3.24 -5.09 -10.58
N LEU A 50 1.94 -5.30 -10.42
CA LEU A 50 1.35 -6.22 -9.47
C LEU A 50 1.44 -7.63 -10.05
N HIS A 51 2.56 -8.32 -9.81
CA HIS A 51 2.75 -9.68 -10.29
C HIS A 51 1.57 -10.60 -9.93
N PRO A 52 1.11 -11.46 -10.86
CA PRO A 52 -0.22 -12.09 -10.85
C PRO A 52 -0.41 -13.24 -9.85
N ASP A 53 0.57 -13.57 -9.00
CA ASP A 53 0.40 -14.65 -8.02
C ASP A 53 -0.66 -14.24 -6.99
N GLY A 54 -1.88 -14.73 -7.15
CA GLY A 54 -3.03 -14.43 -6.30
C GLY A 54 -3.93 -13.29 -6.77
N LEU A 55 -3.61 -12.61 -7.89
CA LEU A 55 -4.46 -11.59 -8.50
C LEU A 55 -5.07 -12.09 -9.81
N THR A 56 -6.35 -11.81 -10.03
CA THR A 56 -7.06 -12.19 -11.25
C THR A 56 -7.50 -10.94 -12.01
N GLU A 57 -7.16 -10.87 -13.30
CA GLU A 57 -7.61 -9.79 -14.18
C GLU A 57 -9.13 -9.84 -14.38
N ILE A 58 -9.77 -8.68 -14.26
CA ILE A 58 -11.17 -8.47 -14.61
C ILE A 58 -11.24 -8.29 -16.13
N PRO A 59 -12.05 -9.11 -16.84
CA PRO A 59 -12.25 -8.93 -18.28
C PRO A 59 -12.73 -7.52 -18.62
N ASP A 60 -12.20 -6.95 -19.71
CA ASP A 60 -12.53 -5.61 -20.21
C ASP A 60 -12.25 -4.44 -19.24
N ALA A 61 -11.48 -4.68 -18.16
CA ALA A 61 -11.06 -3.61 -17.29
C ALA A 61 -10.06 -2.67 -17.98
N GLY A 62 -10.17 -1.38 -17.66
CA GLY A 62 -9.32 -0.33 -18.21
C GLY A 62 -7.85 -0.46 -17.77
N ALA A 63 -6.97 0.22 -18.50
CA ALA A 63 -5.57 0.36 -18.11
C ALA A 63 -5.42 1.49 -17.07
N SER A 64 -4.85 1.19 -15.91
CA SER A 64 -4.43 2.19 -14.93
C SER A 64 -2.91 2.23 -14.81
N ALA A 65 -2.34 3.43 -14.87
CA ALA A 65 -0.92 3.70 -14.63
C ALA A 65 -0.70 4.38 -13.26
N GLY A 66 -1.67 4.29 -12.36
CA GLY A 66 -1.61 4.92 -11.05
C GLY A 66 -2.93 5.57 -10.64
N GLY A 67 -2.89 6.36 -9.57
CA GLY A 67 -4.09 6.95 -9.01
C GLY A 67 -3.80 7.89 -7.84
N ILE A 68 -4.85 8.62 -7.46
CA ILE A 68 -4.87 9.46 -6.26
C ILE A 68 -5.78 8.76 -5.25
N PHE A 69 -5.18 8.26 -4.17
CA PHE A 69 -5.89 7.53 -3.13
C PHE A 69 -6.01 8.39 -1.90
N ARG A 70 -7.25 8.72 -1.52
CA ARG A 70 -7.52 9.59 -0.36
C ARG A 70 -7.66 8.76 0.90
N ALA A 71 -7.21 9.33 2.01
CA ALA A 71 -7.44 8.74 3.30
C ALA A 71 -8.94 8.77 3.64
N ASN A 72 -9.41 7.70 4.27
CA ASN A 72 -10.72 7.61 4.88
C ASN A 72 -10.78 8.64 6.04
N PRO A 73 -11.67 9.65 5.95
CA PRO A 73 -11.75 10.69 6.97
C PRO A 73 -12.25 10.18 8.33
N ALA A 74 -12.77 8.95 8.40
CA ALA A 74 -13.19 8.31 9.63
C ALA A 74 -12.02 7.73 10.46
N LEU A 75 -10.83 7.58 9.86
CA LEU A 75 -9.66 7.00 10.53
C LEU A 75 -8.79 8.09 11.18
N ASP A 76 -8.39 7.87 12.43
CA ASP A 76 -7.33 8.60 13.10
C ASP A 76 -5.97 8.02 12.71
N LEU A 77 -5.33 8.65 11.72
CA LEU A 77 -4.02 8.23 11.22
C LEU A 77 -2.87 8.43 12.25
N ARG A 78 -3.18 8.78 13.50
CA ARG A 78 -2.25 8.71 14.64
C ARG A 78 -2.23 7.31 15.27
N VAL A 79 -3.32 6.55 15.14
CA VAL A 79 -3.45 5.19 15.68
C VAL A 79 -2.83 4.21 14.71
N THR A 80 -1.93 3.35 15.20
CA THR A 80 -1.16 2.43 14.34
C THR A 80 -2.07 1.45 13.59
N ALA A 81 -3.10 0.91 14.25
CA ALA A 81 -4.05 0.01 13.61
C ALA A 81 -4.85 0.71 12.50
N GLU A 82 -5.28 1.95 12.71
CA GLU A 82 -6.05 2.72 11.74
C GLU A 82 -5.18 3.22 10.57
N ARG A 83 -3.91 3.54 10.82
CA ARG A 83 -2.92 3.74 9.74
C ARG A 83 -2.78 2.50 8.88
N GLN A 84 -2.85 1.33 9.50
CA GLN A 84 -2.70 0.09 8.79
C GLN A 84 -3.91 -0.21 7.91
N GLU A 85 -5.11 -0.01 8.46
CA GLU A 85 -6.37 -0.07 7.73
C GLU A 85 -6.37 0.88 6.53
N GLN A 86 -5.84 2.10 6.71
CA GLN A 86 -5.71 3.06 5.62
C GLN A 86 -4.84 2.55 4.46
N VAL A 87 -3.74 1.86 4.76
CA VAL A 87 -2.89 1.26 3.72
C VAL A 87 -3.63 0.13 3.01
N ASP A 88 -4.36 -0.70 3.76
CA ASP A 88 -5.11 -1.81 3.20
C ASP A 88 -6.22 -1.31 2.25
N ASP A 89 -6.90 -0.22 2.60
CA ASP A 89 -7.89 0.45 1.74
C ASP A 89 -7.27 0.97 0.44
N TRP A 90 -6.10 1.60 0.51
CA TRP A 90 -5.39 2.06 -0.69
C TRP A 90 -4.98 0.91 -1.59
N LEU A 91 -4.51 -0.21 -1.02
CA LEU A 91 -4.13 -1.39 -1.79
C LEU A 91 -5.33 -2.02 -2.49
N ARG A 92 -6.47 -2.18 -1.79
CA ARG A 92 -7.72 -2.67 -2.39
C ARG A 92 -8.18 -1.79 -3.56
N GLN A 93 -8.20 -0.47 -3.35
CA GLN A 93 -8.58 0.47 -4.40
C GLN A 93 -7.59 0.40 -5.57
N LEU A 94 -6.28 0.31 -5.32
CA LEU A 94 -5.27 0.16 -6.36
C LEU A 94 -5.50 -1.09 -7.20
N GLY A 95 -5.83 -2.23 -6.57
CA GLY A 95 -6.16 -3.47 -7.28
C GLY A 95 -7.36 -3.29 -8.21
N LEU A 96 -8.45 -2.72 -7.69
CA LEU A 96 -9.66 -2.46 -8.47
C LEU A 96 -9.41 -1.49 -9.63
N ASP A 97 -8.73 -0.38 -9.36
CA ASP A 97 -8.37 0.63 -10.37
C ASP A 97 -7.46 0.03 -11.46
N ALA A 98 -6.61 -0.95 -11.10
CA ALA A 98 -5.78 -1.71 -12.03
C ALA A 98 -6.53 -2.81 -12.80
N GLY A 99 -7.82 -3.01 -12.53
CA GLY A 99 -8.61 -4.07 -13.15
C GLY A 99 -8.30 -5.46 -12.58
N LEU A 100 -7.95 -5.55 -11.30
CA LEU A 100 -7.59 -6.79 -10.61
C LEU A 100 -8.55 -7.09 -9.46
N THR A 101 -8.78 -8.38 -9.23
CA THR A 101 -9.45 -8.92 -8.04
C THR A 101 -8.50 -9.80 -7.24
N GLY A 102 -8.82 -10.06 -5.97
CA GLY A 102 -8.01 -10.90 -5.07
C GLY A 102 -7.04 -10.13 -4.19
N MET A 103 -7.06 -8.80 -4.26
CA MET A 103 -6.18 -7.94 -3.46
C MET A 103 -6.46 -8.09 -1.96
N GLU A 104 -7.70 -8.30 -1.56
CA GLU A 104 -8.09 -8.56 -0.17
C GLU A 104 -7.39 -9.80 0.40
N ALA A 105 -7.37 -10.89 -0.37
CA ALA A 105 -6.75 -12.15 0.04
C ALA A 105 -5.23 -12.01 0.14
N LEU A 106 -4.60 -11.23 -0.74
CA LEU A 106 -3.17 -10.94 -0.66
C LEU A 106 -2.81 -10.09 0.57
N ILE A 107 -3.62 -9.08 0.88
CA ILE A 107 -3.44 -8.27 2.09
C ILE A 107 -3.56 -9.16 3.33
N GLU A 108 -4.57 -10.02 3.39
CA GLU A 108 -4.78 -10.94 4.52
C GLU A 108 -3.61 -11.92 4.69
N ASP A 109 -3.14 -12.54 3.61
CA ASP A 109 -1.99 -13.44 3.63
C ASP A 109 -0.70 -12.72 4.07
N TYR A 110 -0.47 -11.49 3.60
CA TYR A 110 0.65 -10.67 4.05
C TYR A 110 0.56 -10.40 5.56
N ARG A 111 -0.62 -9.99 6.07
CA ARG A 111 -0.85 -9.73 7.50
C ARG A 111 -0.57 -10.94 8.36
N ALA A 112 -1.03 -12.11 7.92
CA ALA A 112 -0.81 -13.37 8.63
C ALA A 112 0.68 -13.71 8.77
N LYS A 113 1.51 -13.30 7.79
CA LYS A 113 2.96 -13.55 7.76
C LYS A 113 3.78 -12.51 8.53
N THR A 114 3.31 -11.26 8.61
CA THR A 114 4.07 -10.16 9.20
C THR A 114 3.62 -9.73 10.59
N THR A 115 2.51 -10.26 11.10
CA THR A 115 2.09 -10.03 12.49
C THR A 115 2.97 -10.86 13.43
N PRO A 116 3.75 -10.25 14.33
CA PRO A 116 4.57 -11.02 15.28
C PRO A 116 3.66 -11.88 16.16
N THR A 117 4.02 -13.15 16.31
CA THR A 117 3.38 -14.00 17.33
C THR A 117 3.99 -13.63 18.69
N GLY A 118 3.37 -12.68 19.39
CA GLY A 118 3.70 -12.33 20.78
C GLY A 118 4.42 -11.00 20.96
#